data_AF-A0A6C0D2K9-F1
#
_entry.id   AF-A0A6C0D2K9-F1
#
_cell.length_a   1.000
_cell.length_b   1.000
_cell.length_c   1.000
_cell.angle_alpha   90.00
_cell.angle_beta   90.00
_cell.angle_gamma   90.00
#
_symmetry.space_group_name_H-M   'P 1'
#
loop_
_entity.id
_entity.type
_entity.pdbx_description
1 polymer ?
#
loop_
_entity_poly.entity_id
_entity_poly.type
_entity_poly.pdbx_seq_one_letter_code
_entity_poly.pdbx_strand_id
1 'polypeptide(L)'
;MESEYGFIGPLQIIQPRFVINDIKQRCKYDITTFCRENGTTNTAGIRFETALTSMAILKNTISKIVTEINDTLEEKNYVDEISHKGVKVQNHLWILRTYLFYLLLICVTIILENEELYKVEFSDTDAYPFRKDISVQLHDFKMGIFGSITPTSDIDIGVQYSGNGLEKPGLSYIVSRFENLFVSLTGKETGSLAYDIETYADMMTLPNPGEDKEKYPDYFYLDSSIFTEENFKSMLACAGKSIVRNVLLAYKDIDKKIEDLANITFDSIKQKLNEIKLPSIDESLGIEIMGLLNESTWFEEAKDDVSKFLNMKYEEQRKAYYEKVEKAEVVKFEKTKEPVYLTSDDICEMMVLIGDALTYRMESYTCSPTVVHVVRILQASKDKKDKYISLKPKEYCIGEIQHLDPFCSIGKYGYILSMLEQMGYIYRFYLTYCEKDSGFKIIGHYNEGKCKKKRDKYVERYTNALDYMNKYITGGGNKKPIYKRTRRRKMKLRRTRNKRRRTRK
;
A
#
# COMPACT_ATOMS: atom_id res chain seq x y z
N MET A 1 -14.54 9.25 46.68
CA MET A 1 -13.23 8.55 46.83
C MET A 1 -13.59 7.08 46.88
N GLU A 2 -13.47 6.27 45.82
CA GLU A 2 -12.53 6.23 44.71
C GLU A 2 -13.28 6.09 43.38
N SER A 3 -12.80 6.76 42.33
CA SER A 3 -13.42 6.79 41.01
C SER A 3 -12.97 5.61 40.16
N GLU A 4 -13.96 4.93 39.58
CA GLU A 4 -13.88 4.04 38.44
C GLU A 4 -12.97 4.59 37.33
N TYR A 5 -11.82 3.94 37.11
CA TYR A 5 -11.12 4.00 35.84
C TYR A 5 -11.31 2.66 35.15
N GLY A 6 -12.33 2.61 34.30
CA GLY A 6 -12.54 1.53 33.34
C GLY A 6 -11.31 1.37 32.47
N PHE A 7 -10.72 0.18 32.56
CA PHE A 7 -9.65 -0.29 31.71
C PHE A 7 -10.21 -0.42 30.28
N ILE A 8 -9.93 0.56 29.41
CA ILE A 8 -10.22 0.44 27.98
C ILE A 8 -9.18 -0.52 27.40
N GLY A 9 -9.61 -1.74 27.09
CA GLY A 9 -8.79 -2.76 26.41
C GLY A 9 -8.25 -2.25 25.06
N PRO A 10 -7.30 -2.98 24.44
CA PRO A 10 -6.75 -2.58 23.15
C PRO A 10 -7.88 -2.50 22.12
N LEU A 11 -8.24 -1.27 21.74
CA LEU A 11 -9.24 -0.98 20.72
C LEU A 11 -8.93 -1.81 19.47
N GLN A 12 -9.76 -2.83 19.21
CA GLN A 12 -9.99 -3.30 17.85
C GLN A 12 -10.20 -2.06 17.00
N ILE A 13 -9.32 -1.83 16.03
CA ILE A 13 -9.55 -0.78 15.05
C ILE A 13 -10.72 -1.26 14.22
N ILE A 14 -11.94 -0.90 14.61
CA ILE A 14 -13.12 -1.07 13.78
C ILE A 14 -12.83 -0.30 12.49
N GLN A 15 -12.67 -1.03 11.40
CA GLN A 15 -12.53 -0.43 10.08
C GLN A 15 -13.82 0.34 9.81
N PRO A 16 -13.75 1.67 9.55
CA PRO A 16 -14.97 2.42 9.26
C PRO A 16 -15.64 1.84 8.02
N ARG A 17 -16.97 1.76 8.04
CA ARG A 17 -17.79 1.36 6.90
C ARG A 17 -18.31 2.59 6.17
N PHE A 18 -18.92 2.43 4.99
CA PHE A 18 -19.67 3.53 4.34
C PHE A 18 -20.98 3.80 5.10
N VAL A 19 -20.82 4.25 6.34
CA VAL A 19 -21.86 4.63 7.30
C VAL A 19 -21.40 5.96 7.89
N ILE A 20 -22.23 7.00 7.79
CA ILE A 20 -21.86 8.37 8.18
C ILE A 20 -21.26 8.43 9.58
N ASN A 21 -21.87 7.73 10.55
CA ASN A 21 -21.39 7.72 11.93
C ASN A 21 -20.01 7.05 12.10
N ASP A 22 -19.75 5.95 11.40
CA ASP A 22 -18.45 5.26 11.44
C ASP A 22 -17.35 6.20 10.89
N ILE A 23 -17.62 6.87 9.77
CA ILE A 23 -16.70 7.82 9.14
C ILE A 23 -16.42 9.02 10.06
N LYS A 24 -17.47 9.58 10.69
CA LYS A 24 -17.36 10.67 11.69
C LYS A 24 -16.49 10.28 12.87
N GLN A 25 -16.74 9.11 13.45
CA GLN A 25 -16.01 8.62 14.62
C GLN A 25 -14.54 8.44 14.29
N ARG A 26 -14.23 7.86 13.13
CA ARG A 26 -12.85 7.69 12.69
C ARG A 26 -12.17 9.04 12.44
N CYS A 27 -12.82 9.99 11.77
CA CYS A 27 -12.30 11.35 11.60
C CYS A 27 -11.93 11.99 12.94
N LYS A 28 -12.85 11.95 13.91
CA LYS A 28 -12.61 12.47 15.26
C LYS A 28 -11.40 11.81 15.94
N TYR A 29 -11.29 10.48 15.82
CA TYR A 29 -10.17 9.73 16.38
C TYR A 29 -8.84 10.16 15.76
N ASP A 30 -8.75 10.24 14.43
CA ASP A 30 -7.51 10.59 13.72
C ASP A 30 -7.07 12.03 14.05
N ILE A 31 -7.99 13.01 13.99
CA ILE A 31 -7.69 14.41 14.34
C ILE A 31 -7.24 14.54 15.80
N THR A 32 -7.95 13.90 16.74
CA THR A 32 -7.61 13.97 18.16
C THR A 32 -6.23 13.35 18.44
N THR A 33 -5.95 12.21 17.81
CA THR A 33 -4.67 11.51 17.92
C THR A 33 -3.53 12.37 17.38
N PHE A 34 -3.70 12.93 16.18
CA PHE A 34 -2.73 13.82 15.56
C PHE A 34 -2.43 15.06 16.40
N CYS A 35 -3.47 15.75 16.86
CA CYS A 35 -3.34 16.94 17.71
C CYS A 35 -2.57 16.63 19.00
N ARG A 36 -2.92 15.52 19.67
CA ARG A 36 -2.24 15.06 20.89
C ARG A 36 -0.77 14.77 20.65
N GLU A 37 -0.45 14.05 19.57
CA GLU A 37 0.92 13.55 19.33
C GLU A 37 1.86 14.62 18.76
N ASN A 38 1.32 15.62 18.06
CA ASN A 38 2.08 16.76 17.53
C ASN A 38 2.02 18.01 18.42
N GLY A 39 1.37 17.94 19.59
CA GLY A 39 1.24 19.08 20.52
C GLY A 39 0.55 20.30 19.90
N THR A 40 -0.41 20.07 19.02
CA THR A 40 -1.17 21.12 18.31
C THR A 40 -2.64 21.06 18.67
N THR A 41 -3.37 22.16 18.48
CA THR A 41 -4.83 22.17 18.55
C THR A 41 -5.42 21.96 17.15
N ASN A 42 -6.73 21.71 17.09
CA ASN A 42 -7.45 21.72 15.82
C ASN A 42 -7.55 23.17 15.32
N THR A 43 -6.69 23.52 14.37
CA THR A 43 -6.59 24.89 13.83
C THR A 43 -7.53 25.16 12.68
N ALA A 44 -8.17 24.14 12.09
CA ALA A 44 -8.98 24.32 10.89
C ALA A 44 -10.33 25.02 11.17
N GLY A 45 -10.76 25.12 12.43
CA GLY A 45 -12.05 25.74 12.77
C GLY A 45 -13.28 25.03 12.19
N ILE A 46 -13.11 23.85 11.59
CA ILE A 46 -14.18 23.08 10.95
C ILE A 46 -15.06 22.44 12.02
N ARG A 47 -16.33 22.85 12.02
CA ARG A 47 -17.37 22.19 12.81
C ARG A 47 -17.98 21.07 11.99
N PHE A 48 -17.40 19.87 12.12
CA PHE A 48 -17.81 18.70 11.34
C PHE A 48 -19.32 18.44 11.39
N GLU A 49 -19.96 18.57 12.57
CA GLU A 49 -21.41 18.41 12.70
C GLU A 49 -22.23 19.43 11.89
N THR A 50 -21.77 20.68 11.82
CA THR A 50 -22.42 21.71 11.01
C THR A 50 -22.31 21.40 9.52
N ALA A 51 -21.17 20.86 9.09
CA ALA A 51 -20.95 20.48 7.69
C ALA A 51 -21.96 19.44 7.19
N LEU A 52 -22.50 18.60 8.09
CA LEU A 52 -23.38 17.48 7.75
C LEU A 52 -24.87 17.82 7.77
N THR A 53 -25.22 19.09 7.97
CA THR A 53 -26.63 19.53 8.06
C THR A 53 -27.37 19.50 6.72
N SER A 54 -26.67 19.69 5.60
CA SER A 54 -27.21 19.57 4.24
C SER A 54 -26.09 19.35 3.22
N MET A 55 -26.43 18.80 2.06
CA MET A 55 -25.46 18.62 0.98
C MET A 55 -24.83 19.94 0.51
N ALA A 56 -25.62 21.02 0.47
CA ALA A 56 -25.11 22.35 0.12
C ALA A 56 -24.07 22.87 1.12
N ILE A 57 -24.31 22.68 2.43
CA ILE A 57 -23.36 23.08 3.48
C ILE A 57 -22.11 22.20 3.46
N LEU A 58 -22.27 20.89 3.20
CA LEU A 58 -21.16 19.95 3.04
C LEU A 58 -20.23 20.38 1.90
N LYS A 59 -20.77 20.61 0.71
CA LYS A 59 -20.02 21.07 -0.47
C LYS A 59 -19.35 22.42 -0.25
N ASN A 60 -20.06 23.37 0.36
CA ASN A 60 -19.47 24.67 0.71
C ASN A 60 -18.30 24.53 1.69
N THR A 61 -18.40 23.59 2.64
CA THR A 61 -17.30 23.30 3.57
C THR A 61 -16.11 22.68 2.84
N ILE A 62 -16.35 21.72 1.95
CA ILE A 62 -15.31 21.12 1.10
C ILE A 62 -14.62 22.19 0.26
N SER A 63 -15.38 23.05 -0.42
CA SER A 63 -14.85 24.14 -1.24
C SER A 63 -13.94 25.08 -0.45
N LYS A 64 -14.33 25.48 0.77
CA LYS A 64 -13.48 26.31 1.63
C LYS A 64 -12.16 25.63 2.00
N ILE A 65 -12.20 24.34 2.33
CA ILE A 65 -10.99 23.56 2.64
C ILE A 65 -10.08 23.47 1.42
N VAL A 66 -10.64 23.20 0.24
CA VAL A 66 -9.91 23.13 -1.02
C VAL A 66 -9.22 24.47 -1.31
N THR A 67 -9.94 25.59 -1.21
CA THR A 67 -9.38 26.93 -1.38
C THR A 67 -8.23 27.16 -0.38
N GLU A 68 -8.42 26.88 0.90
CA GLU A 68 -7.40 27.13 1.92
C GLU A 68 -6.13 26.29 1.72
N ILE A 69 -6.27 25.01 1.35
CA ILE A 69 -5.13 24.16 1.01
C ILE A 69 -4.41 24.73 -0.23
N ASN A 70 -5.15 25.04 -1.30
CA ASN A 70 -4.56 25.51 -2.55
C ASN A 70 -3.87 26.87 -2.38
N ASP A 71 -4.46 27.81 -1.66
CA ASP A 71 -3.86 29.11 -1.36
C ASP A 71 -2.55 28.94 -0.58
N THR A 72 -2.55 28.06 0.43
CA THR A 72 -1.36 27.79 1.26
C THR A 72 -0.23 27.10 0.46
N LEU A 73 -0.61 26.31 -0.55
CA LEU A 73 0.30 25.58 -1.42
C LEU A 73 0.62 26.31 -2.74
N GLU A 74 0.06 27.50 -2.96
CA GLU A 74 0.22 28.27 -4.21
C GLU A 74 -0.18 27.44 -5.44
N GLU A 75 -1.33 26.76 -5.35
CA GLU A 75 -1.91 25.85 -6.36
C GLU A 75 -1.11 24.58 -6.70
N LYS A 76 0.06 24.37 -6.09
CA LYS A 76 0.87 23.18 -6.29
C LYS A 76 0.33 21.97 -5.52
N ASN A 77 0.78 20.77 -5.89
CA ASN A 77 0.36 19.54 -5.22
C ASN A 77 0.90 19.47 -3.78
N TYR A 78 0.14 18.80 -2.92
CA TYR A 78 0.50 18.59 -1.53
C TYR A 78 1.84 17.88 -1.36
N VAL A 79 2.06 16.78 -2.09
CA VAL A 79 3.27 15.95 -1.98
C VAL A 79 4.55 16.70 -2.35
N ASP A 80 4.45 17.64 -3.29
CA ASP A 80 5.59 18.41 -3.80
C ASP A 80 6.02 19.49 -2.80
N GLU A 81 5.06 20.08 -2.07
CA GLU A 81 5.31 21.29 -1.28
C GLU A 81 5.32 21.08 0.24
N ILE A 82 4.58 20.09 0.76
CA ILE A 82 4.36 19.93 2.21
C ILE A 82 5.68 19.86 3.00
N SER A 83 6.69 19.18 2.45
CA SER A 83 7.99 18.98 3.11
C SER A 83 8.82 20.28 3.25
N HIS A 84 8.49 21.31 2.47
CA HIS A 84 9.13 22.62 2.47
C HIS A 84 8.45 23.64 3.38
N LYS A 85 7.23 23.35 3.83
CA LYS A 85 6.47 24.25 4.72
C LYS A 85 6.95 24.11 6.18
N GLY A 86 6.78 25.15 6.98
CA GLY A 86 7.09 25.11 8.40
C GLY A 86 6.13 24.19 9.18
N VAL A 87 6.58 23.62 10.31
CA VAL A 87 5.82 22.62 11.10
C VAL A 87 4.38 23.05 11.41
N LYS A 88 4.15 24.33 11.75
CA LYS A 88 2.79 24.85 12.01
C LYS A 88 1.88 24.73 10.77
N VAL A 89 2.41 25.08 9.61
CA VAL A 89 1.69 25.00 8.33
C VAL A 89 1.48 23.54 7.93
N GLN A 90 2.50 22.70 8.09
CA GLN A 90 2.39 21.26 7.85
C GLN A 90 1.27 20.62 8.69
N ASN A 91 1.21 20.94 9.98
CA ASN A 91 0.18 20.41 10.87
C ASN A 91 -1.22 20.89 10.50
N HIS A 92 -1.35 22.15 10.14
CA HIS A 92 -2.62 22.73 9.71
C HIS A 92 -3.11 22.11 8.39
N LEU A 93 -2.22 21.99 7.39
CA LEU A 93 -2.52 21.34 6.12
C LEU A 93 -2.89 19.87 6.28
N TRP A 94 -2.22 19.13 7.17
CA TRP A 94 -2.58 17.75 7.47
C TRP A 94 -4.01 17.66 8.02
N ILE A 95 -4.39 18.56 8.95
CA ILE A 95 -5.74 18.61 9.52
C ILE A 95 -6.78 18.90 8.43
N LEU A 96 -6.55 19.93 7.61
CA LEU A 96 -7.43 20.29 6.49
C LEU A 96 -7.59 19.13 5.49
N ARG A 97 -6.49 18.53 5.05
CA ARG A 97 -6.49 17.38 4.14
C ARG A 97 -7.27 16.19 4.72
N THR A 98 -7.08 15.92 6.01
CA THR A 98 -7.79 14.84 6.71
C THR A 98 -9.29 15.12 6.77
N TYR A 99 -9.69 16.36 7.05
CA TYR A 99 -11.09 16.75 6.99
C TYR A 99 -11.67 16.65 5.58
N LEU A 100 -10.97 17.14 4.56
CA LEU A 100 -11.37 17.03 3.16
C LEU A 100 -11.67 15.57 2.80
N PHE A 101 -10.72 14.68 3.09
CA PHE A 101 -10.87 13.24 2.86
C PHE A 101 -12.15 12.67 3.51
N TYR A 102 -12.35 12.90 4.80
CA TYR A 102 -13.51 12.36 5.51
C TYR A 102 -14.85 12.99 5.06
N LEU A 103 -14.86 14.27 4.71
CA LEU A 103 -16.05 14.93 4.17
C LEU A 103 -16.41 14.40 2.77
N LEU A 104 -15.42 14.09 1.94
CA LEU A 104 -15.63 13.46 0.64
C LEU A 104 -16.22 12.04 0.78
N LEU A 105 -15.72 11.25 1.74
CA LEU A 105 -16.30 9.94 2.07
C LEU A 105 -17.77 10.02 2.50
N ILE A 106 -18.11 11.02 3.33
CA ILE A 106 -19.50 11.22 3.75
C ILE A 106 -20.36 11.70 2.56
N CYS A 107 -19.83 12.59 1.74
CA CYS A 107 -20.52 13.10 0.56
C CYS A 107 -20.85 11.96 -0.39
N VAL A 108 -19.88 11.11 -0.75
CA VAL A 108 -20.15 9.94 -1.62
C VAL A 108 -21.13 8.97 -0.97
N THR A 109 -21.07 8.75 0.35
CA THR A 109 -22.03 7.89 1.07
C THR A 109 -23.46 8.41 0.91
N ILE A 110 -23.70 9.69 1.18
CA ILE A 110 -25.04 10.32 1.07
C ILE A 110 -25.55 10.23 -0.38
N ILE A 111 -24.69 10.44 -1.37
CA ILE A 111 -25.06 10.40 -2.79
C ILE A 111 -25.44 8.97 -3.20
N LEU A 112 -24.71 7.95 -2.74
CA LEU A 112 -24.99 6.56 -3.05
C LEU A 112 -26.23 6.00 -2.32
N GLU A 113 -26.70 6.65 -1.27
CA GLU A 113 -27.96 6.35 -0.58
C GLU A 113 -29.19 6.94 -1.28
N ASN A 114 -29.01 7.87 -2.22
CA ASN A 114 -30.11 8.65 -2.80
C ASN A 114 -30.02 8.77 -4.33
N GLU A 115 -30.88 8.05 -5.05
CA GLU A 115 -30.90 8.01 -6.51
C GLU A 115 -31.11 9.39 -7.17
N GLU A 116 -31.98 10.23 -6.61
CA GLU A 116 -32.25 11.56 -7.16
C GLU A 116 -31.05 12.48 -7.00
N LEU A 117 -30.38 12.40 -5.84
CA LEU A 117 -29.13 13.12 -5.63
C LEU A 117 -28.03 12.58 -6.54
N TYR A 118 -27.94 11.27 -6.74
CA TYR A 118 -26.97 10.65 -7.64
C TYR A 118 -27.06 11.21 -9.07
N LYS A 119 -28.28 11.31 -9.62
CA LYS A 119 -28.52 11.85 -10.97
C LYS A 119 -28.14 13.34 -11.09
N VAL A 120 -28.21 14.09 -9.99
CA VAL A 120 -27.80 15.50 -9.95
C VAL A 120 -26.28 15.64 -9.88
N GLU A 121 -25.61 14.77 -9.13
CA GLU A 121 -24.19 14.88 -8.82
C GLU A 121 -23.26 14.26 -9.87
N PHE A 122 -23.72 13.22 -10.56
CA PHE A 122 -22.96 12.52 -11.59
C PHE A 122 -23.60 12.72 -12.96
N SER A 123 -22.81 13.21 -13.92
CA SER A 123 -23.26 13.40 -15.30
C SER A 123 -23.09 12.15 -16.17
N ASP A 124 -22.31 11.16 -15.72
CA ASP A 124 -21.95 9.95 -16.45
C ASP A 124 -22.86 8.75 -16.09
N THR A 125 -24.12 9.02 -15.77
CA THR A 125 -25.08 8.00 -15.30
C THR A 125 -25.39 6.89 -16.33
N ASP A 126 -25.16 7.13 -17.62
CA ASP A 126 -25.30 6.09 -18.65
C ASP A 126 -24.18 5.05 -18.56
N ALA A 127 -22.95 5.49 -18.28
CA ALA A 127 -21.79 4.61 -18.15
C ALA A 127 -21.73 3.96 -16.75
N TYR A 128 -22.15 4.72 -15.73
CA TYR A 128 -22.19 4.27 -14.35
C TYR A 128 -23.58 4.58 -13.78
N PRO A 129 -24.56 3.68 -13.97
CA PRO A 129 -25.91 3.90 -13.47
C PRO A 129 -25.96 3.75 -11.95
N PHE A 130 -26.97 4.38 -11.34
CA PHE A 130 -27.24 4.20 -9.91
C PHE A 130 -27.44 2.72 -9.56
N ARG A 131 -26.73 2.25 -8.53
CA ARG A 131 -26.73 0.85 -8.07
C ARG A 131 -27.54 0.71 -6.78
N LYS A 132 -28.83 0.38 -6.91
CA LYS A 132 -29.74 0.19 -5.76
C LYS A 132 -29.29 -0.93 -4.82
N ASP A 133 -28.70 -1.99 -5.37
CA ASP A 133 -28.13 -3.10 -4.61
C ASP A 133 -26.93 -2.67 -3.75
N ILE A 134 -26.10 -1.75 -4.24
CA ILE A 134 -25.00 -1.13 -3.46
C ILE A 134 -25.57 -0.23 -2.37
N SER A 135 -26.58 0.58 -2.70
CA SER A 135 -27.22 1.53 -1.76
C SER A 135 -27.65 0.86 -0.45
N VAL A 136 -28.28 -0.33 -0.54
CA VAL A 136 -28.71 -1.10 0.63
C VAL A 136 -27.58 -1.80 1.38
N GLN A 137 -26.40 -1.93 0.76
CA GLN A 137 -25.24 -2.66 1.27
C GLN A 137 -23.99 -1.81 1.51
N LEU A 138 -24.12 -0.48 1.53
CA LEU A 138 -22.98 0.41 1.83
C LEU A 138 -22.29 0.05 3.15
N HIS A 139 -23.06 -0.42 4.14
CA HIS A 139 -22.52 -0.88 5.42
C HIS A 139 -21.58 -2.09 5.30
N ASP A 140 -21.64 -2.88 4.23
CA ASP A 140 -20.75 -4.04 4.02
C ASP A 140 -19.43 -3.68 3.34
N PHE A 141 -19.31 -2.45 2.85
CA PHE A 141 -18.06 -1.89 2.35
C PHE A 141 -17.26 -1.31 3.53
N LYS A 142 -16.18 -2.01 3.88
CA LYS A 142 -15.22 -1.63 4.92
C LYS A 142 -14.07 -0.85 4.31
N MET A 143 -13.52 0.10 5.06
CA MET A 143 -12.37 0.89 4.66
C MET A 143 -11.17 0.63 5.57
N GLY A 144 -10.13 0.04 5.00
CA GLY A 144 -8.78 0.07 5.55
C GLY A 144 -8.14 1.42 5.30
N ILE A 145 -8.28 2.36 6.24
CA ILE A 145 -7.60 3.66 6.17
C ILE A 145 -6.22 3.53 6.80
N PHE A 146 -5.19 3.62 5.95
CA PHE A 146 -3.78 3.60 6.30
C PHE A 146 -3.21 4.99 6.03
N GLY A 147 -3.22 5.84 7.06
CA GLY A 147 -2.57 7.14 7.02
C GLY A 147 -1.65 7.27 8.23
N SER A 148 -0.47 7.85 8.03
CA SER A 148 0.41 8.21 9.14
C SER A 148 0.01 9.57 9.71
N ILE A 149 0.17 9.72 11.02
CA ILE A 149 0.07 11.01 11.75
C ILE A 149 1.19 11.99 11.37
N THR A 150 2.06 11.63 10.42
CA THR A 150 3.12 12.51 9.93
C THR A 150 2.59 13.33 8.75
N PRO A 151 2.71 14.67 8.77
CA PRO A 151 2.19 15.56 7.73
C PRO A 151 2.57 15.22 6.30
N THR A 152 3.76 14.67 6.09
CA THR A 152 4.35 14.37 4.78
C THR A 152 4.04 12.95 4.27
N SER A 153 3.04 12.29 4.85
CA SER A 153 2.65 10.93 4.45
C SER A 153 1.37 10.97 3.66
N ASP A 154 1.23 10.00 2.79
CA ASP A 154 0.02 9.63 2.07
C ASP A 154 -1.13 9.22 3.01
N ILE A 155 -2.35 9.33 2.50
CA ILE A 155 -3.56 8.71 3.05
C ILE A 155 -4.00 7.62 2.07
N ASP A 156 -3.67 6.37 2.39
CA ASP A 156 -4.08 5.19 1.63
C ASP A 156 -5.41 4.64 2.15
N ILE A 157 -6.32 4.29 1.25
CA ILE A 157 -7.65 3.78 1.58
C ILE A 157 -7.94 2.54 0.75
N GLY A 158 -7.83 1.38 1.40
CA GLY A 158 -8.31 0.12 0.85
C GLY A 158 -9.81 -0.04 1.09
N VAL A 159 -10.61 -0.08 0.03
CA VAL A 159 -12.04 -0.40 0.10
C VAL A 159 -12.23 -1.90 -0.10
N GLN A 160 -12.84 -2.58 0.85
CA GLN A 160 -13.13 -4.00 0.82
C GLN A 160 -14.65 -4.21 0.94
N TYR A 161 -15.21 -5.10 0.11
CA TYR A 161 -16.57 -5.58 0.29
C TYR A 161 -16.56 -6.88 1.10
N SER A 162 -17.41 -6.95 2.11
CA SER A 162 -17.47 -8.07 3.06
C SER A 162 -18.87 -8.68 3.23
N GLY A 163 -19.84 -8.23 2.43
CA GLY A 163 -21.20 -8.77 2.40
C GLY A 163 -21.33 -9.92 1.39
N ASN A 164 -22.56 -10.40 1.22
CA ASN A 164 -22.93 -11.47 0.28
C ASN A 164 -24.20 -11.16 -0.53
N GLY A 165 -24.75 -9.95 -0.42
CA GLY A 165 -26.03 -9.59 -1.04
C GLY A 165 -25.92 -8.86 -2.38
N LEU A 166 -24.72 -8.52 -2.87
CA LEU A 166 -24.60 -7.82 -4.15
C LEU A 166 -25.04 -8.74 -5.30
N GLU A 167 -25.70 -8.18 -6.31
CA GLU A 167 -26.09 -8.94 -7.51
C GLU A 167 -24.89 -9.12 -8.46
N LYS A 168 -23.99 -8.13 -8.47
CA LYS A 168 -22.77 -8.09 -9.28
C LYS A 168 -21.68 -7.29 -8.56
N PRO A 169 -20.40 -7.42 -8.96
CA PRO A 169 -19.27 -6.63 -8.48
C PRO A 169 -19.57 -5.15 -8.20
N GLY A 170 -19.00 -4.59 -7.13
CA GLY A 170 -19.30 -3.25 -6.63
C GLY A 170 -18.09 -2.41 -6.18
N LEU A 171 -16.91 -3.01 -5.96
CA LEU A 171 -15.70 -2.29 -5.58
C LEU A 171 -15.26 -1.29 -6.64
N SER A 172 -15.20 -1.72 -7.91
CA SER A 172 -14.86 -0.82 -9.03
C SER A 172 -15.81 0.38 -9.06
N TYR A 173 -17.11 0.13 -8.87
CA TYR A 173 -18.12 1.17 -8.81
C TYR A 173 -17.87 2.16 -7.65
N ILE A 174 -17.70 1.67 -6.42
CA ILE A 174 -17.46 2.54 -5.25
C ILE A 174 -16.23 3.41 -5.43
N VAL A 175 -15.10 2.81 -5.87
CA VAL A 175 -13.85 3.54 -6.06
C VAL A 175 -13.99 4.59 -7.16
N SER A 176 -14.65 4.26 -8.29
CA SER A 176 -14.91 5.23 -9.35
C SER A 176 -15.76 6.42 -8.88
N ARG A 177 -16.78 6.19 -8.06
CA ARG A 177 -17.69 7.23 -7.57
C ARG A 177 -17.00 8.16 -6.59
N PHE A 178 -16.17 7.63 -5.71
CA PHE A 178 -15.34 8.45 -4.82
C PHE A 178 -14.40 9.36 -5.61
N GLU A 179 -13.67 8.83 -6.59
CA GLU A 179 -12.72 9.62 -7.37
C GLU A 179 -13.37 10.62 -8.32
N ASN A 180 -14.49 10.26 -8.96
CA ASN A 180 -15.26 11.22 -9.75
C ASN A 180 -15.75 12.39 -8.91
N LEU A 181 -16.24 12.11 -7.70
CA LEU A 181 -16.64 13.14 -6.76
C LEU A 181 -15.44 14.00 -6.32
N PHE A 182 -14.28 13.37 -6.08
CA PHE A 182 -13.05 14.06 -5.75
C PHE A 182 -12.68 15.08 -6.83
N VAL A 183 -12.57 14.64 -8.08
CA VAL A 183 -12.21 15.51 -9.21
C VAL A 183 -13.23 16.63 -9.38
N SER A 184 -14.52 16.31 -9.32
CA SER A 184 -15.61 17.28 -9.44
C SER A 184 -15.57 18.37 -8.36
N LEU A 185 -15.38 18.00 -7.09
CA LEU A 185 -15.43 18.95 -5.98
C LEU A 185 -14.12 19.69 -5.70
N THR A 186 -12.98 19.17 -6.15
CA THR A 186 -11.67 19.81 -5.94
C THR A 186 -11.13 20.55 -7.16
N GLY A 187 -11.61 20.21 -8.36
CA GLY A 187 -11.12 20.76 -9.63
C GLY A 187 -9.69 20.36 -10.00
N LYS A 188 -9.04 19.43 -9.26
CA LYS A 188 -7.68 18.98 -9.59
C LYS A 188 -7.72 17.91 -10.67
N GLU A 189 -7.16 18.21 -11.84
CA GLU A 189 -7.08 17.28 -12.98
C GLU A 189 -6.16 16.07 -12.72
N THR A 190 -5.22 16.19 -11.78
CA THR A 190 -4.38 15.10 -11.27
C THR A 190 -5.07 14.26 -10.18
N GLY A 191 -6.34 14.58 -9.89
CA GLY A 191 -7.21 13.88 -8.96
C GLY A 191 -6.72 13.83 -7.52
N SER A 192 -7.02 12.72 -6.84
CA SER A 192 -6.76 12.56 -5.41
C SER A 192 -5.27 12.57 -5.06
N LEU A 193 -4.40 12.25 -6.03
CA LEU A 193 -2.94 12.34 -5.91
C LEU A 193 -2.44 13.77 -5.70
N ALA A 194 -3.18 14.78 -6.17
CA ALA A 194 -2.85 16.19 -5.92
C ALA A 194 -2.80 16.52 -4.43
N TYR A 195 -3.56 15.79 -3.63
CA TYR A 195 -3.63 15.91 -2.17
C TYR A 195 -2.97 14.73 -1.45
N ASP A 196 -2.29 13.83 -2.15
CA ASP A 196 -1.63 12.64 -1.55
C ASP A 196 -2.65 11.75 -0.82
N ILE A 197 -3.83 11.55 -1.45
CA ILE A 197 -4.92 10.68 -1.01
C ILE A 197 -5.11 9.59 -2.09
N GLU A 198 -4.98 8.32 -1.70
CA GLU A 198 -5.01 7.19 -2.63
C GLU A 198 -6.11 6.21 -2.24
N THR A 199 -7.08 6.00 -3.14
CA THR A 199 -8.09 4.94 -2.99
C THR A 199 -7.78 3.75 -3.87
N TYR A 200 -7.91 2.54 -3.31
CA TYR A 200 -7.80 1.30 -4.05
C TYR A 200 -8.84 0.27 -3.60
N ALA A 201 -9.20 -0.64 -4.50
CA ALA A 201 -10.01 -1.80 -4.19
C ALA A 201 -9.15 -2.86 -3.49
N ASP A 202 -9.35 -3.06 -2.19
CA ASP A 202 -8.72 -4.15 -1.43
C ASP A 202 -9.45 -5.45 -1.69
N MET A 203 -8.84 -6.25 -2.57
CA MET A 203 -9.29 -7.57 -2.95
C MET A 203 -8.36 -8.64 -2.40
N MET A 204 -7.68 -8.48 -1.26
CA MET A 204 -6.76 -9.53 -0.76
C MET A 204 -7.35 -10.41 0.34
N THR A 205 -8.49 -10.03 0.90
CA THR A 205 -9.16 -10.74 2.01
C THR A 205 -10.55 -11.23 1.62
N LEU A 206 -10.93 -12.39 2.18
CA LEU A 206 -12.30 -12.88 2.18
C LEU A 206 -12.89 -12.74 3.57
N PRO A 207 -14.14 -12.25 3.68
CA PRO A 207 -14.83 -12.25 4.95
C PRO A 207 -14.98 -13.69 5.45
N ASN A 208 -14.67 -13.92 6.71
CA ASN A 208 -14.97 -15.20 7.34
C ASN A 208 -16.49 -15.35 7.49
N PRO A 209 -17.15 -16.42 7.03
CA PRO A 209 -18.59 -16.58 7.20
C PRO A 209 -19.02 -16.82 8.67
N GLY A 210 -18.08 -17.11 9.57
CA GLY A 210 -18.38 -17.33 10.99
C GLY A 210 -18.88 -16.07 11.72
N GLU A 211 -19.81 -16.27 12.67
CA GLU A 211 -20.40 -15.19 13.49
C GLU A 211 -19.39 -14.56 14.46
N ASP A 212 -18.46 -15.35 14.99
CA ASP A 212 -17.44 -14.90 15.93
C ASP A 212 -16.16 -14.48 15.18
N LYS A 213 -16.11 -13.20 14.82
CA LYS A 213 -14.96 -12.60 14.13
C LYS A 213 -13.68 -12.52 14.98
N GLU A 214 -13.77 -12.62 16.31
CA GLU A 214 -12.60 -12.64 17.19
C GLU A 214 -11.91 -13.99 17.15
N LYS A 215 -12.71 -15.06 17.11
CA LYS A 215 -12.21 -16.43 17.01
C LYS A 215 -11.88 -16.84 15.57
N TYR A 216 -12.58 -16.25 14.60
CA TYR A 216 -12.50 -16.59 13.18
C TYR A 216 -12.31 -15.30 12.35
N PRO A 217 -11.07 -14.77 12.30
CA PRO A 217 -10.78 -13.56 11.53
C PRO A 217 -10.98 -13.80 10.03
N ASP A 218 -11.14 -12.70 9.28
CA ASP A 218 -11.19 -12.72 7.82
C ASP A 218 -9.93 -13.39 7.25
N TYR A 219 -10.10 -14.20 6.20
CA TYR A 219 -9.05 -15.04 5.62
C TYR A 219 -8.26 -14.29 4.55
N PHE A 220 -6.96 -14.61 4.43
CA PHE A 220 -6.22 -14.31 3.21
C PHE A 220 -6.54 -15.38 2.19
N TYR A 221 -7.31 -15.02 1.17
CA TYR A 221 -7.74 -16.00 0.17
C TYR A 221 -6.79 -16.11 -1.01
N LEU A 222 -5.93 -15.11 -1.20
CA LEU A 222 -4.87 -15.15 -2.20
C LEU A 222 -3.64 -15.83 -1.59
N ASP A 223 -3.72 -17.15 -1.41
CA ASP A 223 -2.65 -17.99 -0.88
C ASP A 223 -1.71 -18.44 -2.00
N SER A 224 -0.58 -17.75 -2.17
CA SER A 224 0.45 -18.14 -3.14
C SER A 224 1.34 -19.29 -2.68
N SER A 225 1.12 -19.84 -1.49
CA SER A 225 1.97 -20.91 -0.98
C SER A 225 1.77 -22.25 -1.69
N ILE A 226 0.63 -22.41 -2.36
CA ILE A 226 0.29 -23.57 -3.19
C ILE A 226 0.69 -23.42 -4.66
N PHE A 227 1.36 -22.31 -5.04
CA PHE A 227 1.72 -22.04 -6.43
C PHE A 227 2.62 -23.11 -7.04
N THR A 228 2.26 -23.49 -8.26
CA THR A 228 3.09 -24.27 -9.17
C THR A 228 4.07 -23.38 -9.93
N GLU A 229 4.96 -24.00 -10.71
CA GLU A 229 5.85 -23.27 -11.62
C GLU A 229 5.07 -22.45 -12.66
N GLU A 230 3.98 -22.98 -13.20
CA GLU A 230 3.14 -22.28 -14.19
C GLU A 230 2.42 -21.07 -13.57
N ASN A 231 1.96 -21.19 -12.32
CA ASN A 231 1.40 -20.05 -11.61
C ASN A 231 2.47 -18.97 -11.37
N PHE A 232 3.70 -19.38 -11.05
CA PHE A 232 4.81 -18.45 -10.92
C PHE A 232 5.13 -17.73 -12.23
N LYS A 233 5.23 -18.45 -13.36
CA LYS A 233 5.44 -17.87 -14.70
C LYS A 233 4.37 -16.83 -15.02
N SER A 234 3.10 -17.15 -14.77
CA SER A 234 1.96 -16.25 -15.01
C SER A 234 2.04 -14.96 -14.20
N MET A 235 2.60 -15.03 -12.98
CA MET A 235 2.78 -13.86 -12.11
C MET A 235 4.02 -13.02 -12.43
N LEU A 236 4.98 -13.52 -13.21
CA LEU A 236 6.24 -12.81 -13.47
C LEU A 236 5.99 -11.42 -14.07
N ALA A 237 5.07 -11.29 -15.03
CA ALA A 237 4.74 -10.01 -15.65
C ALA A 237 4.32 -8.95 -14.61
N CYS A 238 3.61 -9.35 -13.55
CA CYS A 238 3.24 -8.43 -12.46
C CYS A 238 4.49 -7.87 -11.77
N ALA A 239 5.45 -8.72 -11.42
CA ALA A 239 6.72 -8.27 -10.84
C ALA A 239 7.53 -7.42 -11.83
N GLY A 240 7.48 -7.78 -13.12
CA GLY A 240 8.09 -7.03 -14.22
C GLY A 240 7.57 -5.61 -14.29
N LYS A 241 6.25 -5.40 -14.21
CA LYS A 241 5.64 -4.06 -14.23
C LYS A 241 6.20 -3.18 -13.11
N SER A 242 6.36 -3.74 -11.91
CA SER A 242 6.97 -3.06 -10.76
C SER A 242 8.44 -2.70 -10.99
N ILE A 243 9.22 -3.63 -11.56
CA ILE A 243 10.65 -3.42 -11.89
C ILE A 243 10.77 -2.32 -12.95
N VAL A 244 10.13 -2.49 -14.11
CA VAL A 244 10.18 -1.57 -15.25
C VAL A 244 9.78 -0.18 -14.78
N ARG A 245 8.63 -0.03 -14.11
CA ARG A 245 8.18 1.27 -13.60
C ARG A 245 9.24 1.93 -12.71
N ASN A 246 9.84 1.20 -11.79
CA ASN A 246 10.88 1.76 -10.92
C ASN A 246 12.12 2.19 -11.69
N VAL A 247 12.53 1.43 -12.73
CA VAL A 247 13.59 1.84 -13.64
C VAL A 247 13.23 3.16 -14.34
N LEU A 248 12.05 3.25 -14.95
CA LEU A 248 11.62 4.46 -15.67
C LEU A 248 11.50 5.67 -14.76
N LEU A 249 10.97 5.48 -13.54
CA LEU A 249 10.96 6.53 -12.52
C LEU A 249 12.38 6.96 -12.13
N ALA A 250 13.35 6.04 -12.06
CA ALA A 250 14.73 6.40 -11.79
C ALA A 250 15.32 7.33 -12.85
N TYR A 251 15.08 7.02 -14.13
CA TYR A 251 15.51 7.86 -15.26
C TYR A 251 14.83 9.22 -15.25
N LYS A 252 13.52 9.27 -14.96
CA LYS A 252 12.77 10.51 -14.80
C LYS A 252 13.31 11.35 -13.63
N ASP A 253 13.58 10.72 -12.48
CA ASP A 253 14.10 11.38 -11.27
C ASP A 253 15.51 11.98 -11.48
N ILE A 254 16.22 11.63 -12.56
CA ILE A 254 17.55 12.19 -12.88
C ILE A 254 17.57 12.99 -14.19
N ASP A 255 16.40 13.36 -14.72
CA ASP A 255 16.22 14.08 -15.98
C ASP A 255 16.94 13.43 -17.18
N LYS A 256 17.12 12.11 -17.14
CA LYS A 256 17.77 11.37 -18.22
C LYS A 256 16.70 10.88 -19.18
N LYS A 257 16.80 11.30 -20.45
CA LYS A 257 15.98 10.72 -21.52
C LYS A 257 16.24 9.22 -21.59
N ILE A 258 15.17 8.44 -21.58
CA ILE A 258 15.23 7.04 -21.99
C ILE A 258 15.42 7.07 -23.50
N GLU A 259 16.65 6.86 -23.96
CA GLU A 259 16.97 6.90 -25.40
C GLU A 259 16.30 5.75 -26.16
N ASP A 260 16.07 4.61 -25.49
CA ASP A 260 15.22 3.53 -25.97
C ASP A 260 14.80 2.61 -24.80
N LEU A 261 13.50 2.32 -24.67
CA LEU A 261 12.97 1.32 -23.73
C LEU A 261 13.46 -0.09 -24.06
N ALA A 262 13.80 -0.35 -25.32
CA ALA A 262 14.34 -1.63 -25.77
C ALA A 262 15.69 -1.97 -25.09
N ASN A 263 16.47 -0.95 -24.69
CA ASN A 263 17.74 -1.14 -24.01
C ASN A 263 17.60 -1.49 -22.52
N ILE A 264 16.39 -1.36 -21.95
CA ILE A 264 16.11 -1.80 -20.59
C ILE A 264 15.76 -3.28 -20.66
N THR A 265 16.73 -4.12 -20.30
CA THR A 265 16.57 -5.59 -20.20
C THR A 265 16.72 -6.05 -18.77
N PHE A 266 16.11 -7.19 -18.43
CA PHE A 266 16.27 -7.77 -17.10
C PHE A 266 17.76 -8.06 -16.78
N ASP A 267 18.54 -8.50 -17.78
CA ASP A 267 19.98 -8.71 -17.64
C ASP A 267 20.75 -7.43 -17.31
N SER A 268 20.42 -6.31 -17.95
CA SER A 268 21.06 -5.01 -17.65
C SER A 268 20.82 -4.59 -16.19
N ILE A 269 19.62 -4.85 -15.67
CA ILE A 269 19.25 -4.55 -14.28
C ILE A 269 20.01 -5.47 -13.32
N LYS A 270 20.07 -6.78 -13.61
CA LYS A 270 20.85 -7.75 -12.81
C LYS A 270 22.33 -7.35 -12.74
N GLN A 271 22.94 -7.04 -13.89
CA GLN A 271 24.34 -6.61 -13.95
C GLN A 271 24.58 -5.40 -13.06
N LYS A 272 23.72 -4.38 -13.15
CA LYS A 272 23.83 -3.18 -12.32
C LYS A 272 23.68 -3.49 -10.82
N LEU A 273 22.74 -4.37 -10.45
CA LEU A 273 22.55 -4.77 -9.05
C LEU A 273 23.74 -5.57 -8.49
N ASN A 274 24.40 -6.37 -9.31
CA ASN A 274 25.62 -7.07 -8.96
C ASN A 274 26.78 -6.09 -8.67
N GLU A 275 26.92 -5.01 -9.46
CA GLU A 275 27.90 -3.93 -9.19
C GLU A 275 27.67 -3.28 -7.81
N ILE A 276 26.42 -3.22 -7.36
CA ILE A 276 26.00 -2.62 -6.08
C ILE A 276 26.25 -3.57 -4.89
N LYS A 277 26.86 -4.74 -5.14
CA LYS A 277 27.16 -5.79 -4.15
C LYS A 277 25.92 -6.31 -3.43
N LEU A 278 24.78 -6.39 -4.13
CA LEU A 278 23.67 -7.22 -3.69
C LEU A 278 24.15 -8.69 -3.65
N PRO A 279 23.66 -9.57 -2.74
CA PRO A 279 23.92 -10.99 -2.85
C PRO A 279 23.66 -11.46 -4.29
N SER A 280 24.58 -12.26 -4.85
CA SER A 280 24.51 -12.70 -6.24
C SER A 280 23.12 -13.27 -6.52
N ILE A 281 22.39 -12.64 -7.44
CA ILE A 281 21.01 -12.98 -7.74
C ILE A 281 20.96 -14.40 -8.30
N ASP A 282 21.91 -14.74 -9.17
CA ASP A 282 22.03 -16.06 -9.79
C ASP A 282 22.29 -17.15 -8.72
N GLU A 283 23.17 -16.87 -7.76
CA GLU A 283 23.43 -17.79 -6.63
C GLU A 283 22.23 -17.87 -5.68
N SER A 284 21.51 -16.76 -5.50
CA SER A 284 20.39 -16.66 -4.56
C SER A 284 19.16 -17.40 -5.07
N LEU A 285 18.87 -17.32 -6.37
CA LEU A 285 17.68 -17.91 -6.98
C LEU A 285 17.92 -19.34 -7.51
N GLY A 286 19.17 -19.67 -7.84
CA GLY A 286 19.53 -20.99 -8.36
C GLY A 286 19.16 -21.19 -9.83
N ILE A 287 19.73 -22.22 -10.45
CA ILE A 287 19.64 -22.47 -11.91
C ILE A 287 18.19 -22.64 -12.38
N GLU A 288 17.35 -23.35 -11.62
CA GLU A 288 15.94 -23.59 -11.95
C GLU A 288 15.18 -22.27 -12.15
N ILE A 289 15.18 -21.39 -11.13
CA ILE A 289 14.46 -20.12 -11.19
C ILE A 289 15.07 -19.18 -12.24
N MET A 290 16.39 -19.20 -12.39
CA MET A 290 17.06 -18.42 -13.44
C MET A 290 16.66 -18.87 -14.84
N GLY A 291 16.46 -20.17 -15.08
CA GLY A 291 15.88 -20.68 -16.32
C GLY A 291 14.53 -20.05 -16.61
N LEU A 292 13.61 -20.07 -15.63
CA LEU A 292 12.27 -19.50 -15.76
C LEU A 292 12.29 -18.00 -16.09
N LEU A 293 13.19 -17.24 -15.46
CA LEU A 293 13.33 -15.80 -15.68
C LEU A 293 13.93 -15.45 -17.05
N ASN A 294 14.78 -16.33 -17.59
CA ASN A 294 15.46 -16.13 -18.88
C ASN A 294 14.62 -16.64 -20.07
N GLU A 295 13.72 -17.59 -19.86
CA GLU A 295 12.91 -18.22 -20.92
C GLU A 295 11.63 -17.46 -21.28
N SER A 296 11.26 -16.44 -20.50
CA SER A 296 9.92 -15.85 -20.54
C SER A 296 9.86 -14.45 -21.19
N THR A 297 8.76 -14.16 -21.90
CA THR A 297 8.43 -12.85 -22.49
C THR A 297 7.92 -11.83 -21.47
N TRP A 298 7.77 -12.23 -20.21
CA TRP A 298 7.18 -11.46 -19.11
C TRP A 298 7.73 -10.03 -18.97
N PHE A 299 9.03 -9.83 -19.23
CA PHE A 299 9.66 -8.53 -19.06
C PHE A 299 9.32 -7.58 -20.21
N GLU A 300 9.18 -8.11 -21.43
CA GLU A 300 8.72 -7.35 -22.60
C GLU A 300 7.23 -6.99 -22.44
N GLU A 301 6.39 -7.94 -22.03
CA GLU A 301 4.98 -7.70 -21.72
C GLU A 301 4.81 -6.61 -20.64
N ALA A 302 5.64 -6.68 -19.59
CA ALA A 302 5.68 -5.65 -18.56
C ALA A 302 6.10 -4.27 -19.09
N LYS A 303 7.05 -4.22 -20.02
CA LYS A 303 7.46 -2.95 -20.65
C LYS A 303 6.35 -2.35 -21.47
N ASP A 304 5.64 -3.14 -22.26
CA ASP A 304 4.53 -2.66 -23.09
C ASP A 304 3.42 -2.07 -22.22
N ASP A 305 3.01 -2.78 -21.15
CA ASP A 305 1.96 -2.32 -20.25
C ASP A 305 2.34 -1.04 -19.50
N VAL A 306 3.55 -0.98 -18.93
CA VAL A 306 4.00 0.21 -18.20
C VAL A 306 4.19 1.39 -19.14
N SER A 307 4.70 1.17 -20.35
CA SER A 307 4.89 2.24 -21.34
C SER A 307 3.55 2.80 -21.80
N LYS A 308 2.54 1.95 -22.00
CA LYS A 308 1.19 2.38 -22.28
C LYS A 308 0.64 3.22 -21.13
N PHE A 309 0.75 2.74 -19.90
CA PHE A 309 0.30 3.45 -18.70
C PHE A 309 0.94 4.84 -18.52
N LEU A 310 2.28 4.94 -18.65
CA LEU A 310 3.00 6.20 -18.44
C LEU A 310 2.70 7.27 -19.51
N ASN A 311 2.16 6.87 -20.66
CA ASN A 311 1.75 7.78 -21.73
C ASN A 311 0.26 8.19 -21.64
N MET A 312 -0.50 7.62 -20.71
CA MET A 312 -1.91 7.98 -20.48
C MET A 312 -2.04 9.26 -19.66
N LYS A 313 -3.11 10.02 -19.92
CA LYS A 313 -3.56 11.09 -19.01
C LYS A 313 -4.14 10.49 -17.74
N TYR A 314 -4.15 11.24 -16.64
CA TYR A 314 -4.70 10.77 -15.36
C TYR A 314 -6.14 10.23 -15.48
N GLU A 315 -6.99 10.91 -16.26
CA GLU A 315 -8.36 10.47 -16.55
C GLU A 315 -8.43 9.08 -17.22
N GLU A 316 -7.52 8.81 -18.15
CA GLU A 316 -7.43 7.53 -18.86
C GLU A 316 -6.88 6.45 -17.93
N GLN A 317 -5.88 6.79 -17.10
CA GLN A 317 -5.29 5.89 -16.12
C GLN A 317 -6.34 5.39 -15.13
N ARG A 318 -7.14 6.29 -14.55
CA ARG A 318 -8.15 5.93 -13.55
C ARG A 318 -9.29 5.11 -14.15
N LYS A 319 -9.74 5.41 -15.38
CA LYS A 319 -10.73 4.59 -16.08
C LYS A 319 -10.21 3.18 -16.38
N ALA A 320 -8.99 3.08 -16.89
CA ALA A 320 -8.32 1.80 -17.10
C ALA A 320 -8.20 1.02 -15.78
N TYR A 321 -7.87 1.70 -14.68
CA TYR A 321 -7.86 1.08 -13.35
C TYR A 321 -9.23 0.49 -12.98
N TYR A 322 -10.33 1.26 -13.11
CA TYR A 322 -11.67 0.78 -12.76
C TYR A 322 -12.10 -0.44 -13.60
N GLU A 323 -11.81 -0.44 -14.90
CA GLU A 323 -12.10 -1.57 -15.79
C GLU A 323 -11.32 -2.83 -15.37
N LYS A 324 -10.06 -2.68 -14.96
CA LYS A 324 -9.23 -3.79 -14.50
C LYS A 324 -9.66 -4.31 -13.12
N VAL A 325 -10.05 -3.40 -12.21
CA VAL A 325 -10.66 -3.77 -10.93
C VAL A 325 -11.94 -4.56 -11.14
N GLU A 326 -12.81 -4.11 -12.04
CA GLU A 326 -14.07 -4.81 -12.34
C GLU A 326 -13.81 -6.23 -12.82
N LYS A 327 -12.85 -6.43 -13.73
CA LYS A 327 -12.45 -7.77 -14.19
C LYS A 327 -11.94 -8.66 -13.07
N ALA A 328 -11.05 -8.15 -12.21
CA ALA A 328 -10.55 -8.89 -11.06
C ALA A 328 -11.68 -9.25 -10.08
N GLU A 329 -12.59 -8.30 -9.85
CA GLU A 329 -13.72 -8.48 -8.94
C GLU A 329 -14.76 -9.46 -9.48
N VAL A 330 -15.04 -9.48 -10.79
CA VAL A 330 -15.90 -10.49 -11.43
C VAL A 330 -15.39 -11.90 -11.14
N VAL A 331 -14.11 -12.16 -11.41
CA VAL A 331 -13.51 -13.48 -11.15
C VAL A 331 -13.59 -13.83 -9.66
N LYS A 332 -13.26 -12.88 -8.77
CA LYS A 332 -13.42 -13.08 -7.32
C LYS A 332 -14.86 -13.47 -6.99
N PHE A 333 -15.83 -12.70 -7.46
CA PHE A 333 -17.24 -12.88 -7.15
C PHE A 333 -17.76 -14.24 -7.61
N GLU A 334 -17.39 -14.68 -8.82
CA GLU A 334 -17.75 -15.98 -9.37
C GLU A 334 -17.15 -17.14 -8.57
N LYS A 335 -15.86 -17.04 -8.25
CA LYS A 335 -15.12 -18.12 -7.58
C LYS A 335 -15.44 -18.24 -6.08
N THR A 336 -15.93 -17.17 -5.46
CA THR A 336 -16.20 -17.13 -4.01
C THR A 336 -17.69 -17.14 -3.68
N LYS A 337 -18.57 -17.32 -4.68
CA LYS A 337 -20.03 -17.36 -4.49
C LYS A 337 -20.50 -18.59 -3.71
N GLU A 338 -19.84 -19.72 -3.93
CA GLU A 338 -20.10 -20.98 -3.25
C GLU A 338 -18.94 -21.29 -2.29
N PRO A 339 -19.18 -22.01 -1.17
CA PRO A 339 -18.14 -22.43 -0.23
C PRO A 339 -17.27 -23.55 -0.83
N VAL A 340 -16.56 -23.25 -1.91
CA VAL A 340 -15.63 -24.15 -2.60
C VAL A 340 -14.20 -23.73 -2.26
N TYR A 341 -13.31 -24.71 -2.11
CA TYR A 341 -11.88 -24.46 -1.99
C TYR A 341 -11.35 -23.89 -3.31
N LEU A 342 -10.74 -22.70 -3.26
CA LEU A 342 -10.07 -22.09 -4.39
C LEU A 342 -8.84 -22.91 -4.79
N THR A 343 -8.67 -23.21 -6.07
CA THR A 343 -7.47 -23.86 -6.59
C THR A 343 -6.31 -22.88 -6.70
N SER A 344 -5.09 -23.40 -6.88
CA SER A 344 -3.90 -22.56 -7.14
C SER A 344 -4.08 -21.70 -8.41
N ASP A 345 -4.76 -22.25 -9.43
CA ASP A 345 -5.02 -21.54 -10.68
C ASP A 345 -6.05 -20.43 -10.49
N ASP A 346 -7.11 -20.65 -9.72
CA ASP A 346 -8.09 -19.60 -9.38
C ASP A 346 -7.41 -18.45 -8.63
N ILE A 347 -6.56 -18.78 -7.65
CA ILE A 347 -5.80 -17.79 -6.88
C ILE A 347 -4.83 -17.02 -7.79
N CYS A 348 -4.13 -17.73 -8.68
CA CYS A 348 -3.21 -17.13 -9.62
C CYS A 348 -3.92 -16.18 -10.59
N GLU A 349 -5.03 -16.59 -11.20
CA GLU A 349 -5.84 -15.76 -12.08
C GLU A 349 -6.27 -14.45 -11.40
N MET A 350 -6.82 -14.55 -10.18
CA MET A 350 -7.21 -13.38 -9.41
C MET A 350 -6.01 -12.47 -9.08
N MET A 351 -4.88 -13.03 -8.63
CA MET A 351 -3.67 -12.26 -8.34
C MET A 351 -3.10 -11.55 -9.58
N VAL A 352 -3.13 -12.19 -10.76
CA VAL A 352 -2.68 -11.58 -12.02
C VAL A 352 -3.57 -10.38 -12.38
N LEU A 353 -4.88 -10.53 -12.31
CA LEU A 353 -5.83 -9.45 -12.62
C LEU A 353 -5.71 -8.29 -11.62
N ILE A 354 -5.53 -8.59 -10.34
CA ILE A 354 -5.27 -7.57 -9.31
C ILE A 354 -3.96 -6.85 -9.61
N GLY A 355 -2.87 -7.57 -9.89
CA GLY A 355 -1.57 -6.96 -10.19
C GLY A 355 -1.58 -6.10 -11.45
N ASP A 356 -2.37 -6.50 -12.45
CA ASP A 356 -2.62 -5.69 -13.63
C ASP A 356 -3.36 -4.39 -13.28
N ALA A 357 -4.42 -4.46 -12.46
CA ALA A 357 -5.12 -3.26 -11.99
C ALA A 357 -4.17 -2.31 -11.23
N LEU A 358 -3.39 -2.82 -10.27
CA LEU A 358 -2.46 -2.01 -9.45
C LEU A 358 -1.42 -1.26 -10.29
N THR A 359 -1.11 -1.73 -11.50
CA THR A 359 -0.20 -1.03 -12.43
C THR A 359 -0.72 0.36 -12.80
N TYR A 360 -2.05 0.51 -12.95
CA TYR A 360 -2.71 1.76 -13.35
C TYR A 360 -2.93 2.77 -12.21
N ARG A 361 -2.46 2.46 -10.99
CA ARG A 361 -2.51 3.33 -9.81
C ARG A 361 -1.15 3.77 -9.30
N MET A 362 -0.05 3.47 -10.02
CA MET A 362 1.32 3.67 -9.52
C MET A 362 1.64 2.99 -8.18
N GLU A 363 0.88 1.94 -7.83
CA GLU A 363 0.94 1.30 -6.52
C GLU A 363 2.30 0.73 -6.17
N SER A 364 2.74 0.89 -4.94
CA SER A 364 4.11 0.52 -4.57
C SER A 364 4.46 -0.94 -4.89
N TYR A 365 3.53 -1.88 -4.70
CA TYR A 365 3.74 -3.27 -5.10
C TYR A 365 2.57 -3.74 -5.94
N THR A 366 2.87 -4.49 -7.00
CA THR A 366 1.87 -5.06 -7.90
C THR A 366 1.59 -6.53 -7.58
N CYS A 367 2.51 -7.25 -6.94
CA CYS A 367 2.28 -8.63 -6.57
C CYS A 367 1.67 -8.72 -5.16
N SER A 368 0.50 -9.36 -5.03
CA SER A 368 -0.14 -9.60 -3.73
C SER A 368 0.79 -10.26 -2.69
N PRO A 369 1.62 -11.27 -3.04
CA PRO A 369 2.58 -11.85 -2.08
C PRO A 369 3.59 -10.85 -1.52
N THR A 370 3.98 -9.84 -2.31
CA THR A 370 4.85 -8.75 -1.85
C THR A 370 4.12 -7.83 -0.88
N VAL A 371 2.85 -7.51 -1.14
CA VAL A 371 2.04 -6.72 -0.23
C VAL A 371 1.89 -7.44 1.11
N VAL A 372 1.60 -8.74 1.10
CA VAL A 372 1.54 -9.55 2.32
C VAL A 372 2.90 -9.55 3.03
N HIS A 373 3.99 -9.85 2.33
CA HIS A 373 5.33 -9.89 2.91
C HIS A 373 5.74 -8.53 3.53
N VAL A 374 5.62 -7.45 2.77
CA VAL A 374 6.16 -6.15 3.18
C VAL A 374 5.21 -5.41 4.10
N VAL A 375 3.93 -5.33 3.76
CA VAL A 375 2.95 -4.51 4.49
C VAL A 375 2.40 -5.26 5.69
N ARG A 376 1.98 -6.52 5.50
CA ARG A 376 1.31 -7.28 6.56
C ARG A 376 2.28 -7.96 7.54
N ILE A 377 3.49 -8.30 7.11
CA ILE A 377 4.49 -8.94 8.00
C ILE A 377 5.54 -7.92 8.48
N LEU A 378 6.29 -7.29 7.56
CA LEU A 378 7.44 -6.46 7.95
C LEU A 378 7.08 -5.09 8.53
N GLN A 379 6.05 -4.41 8.01
CA GLN A 379 5.63 -3.10 8.51
C GLN A 379 4.76 -3.23 9.76
N ALA A 380 3.80 -4.15 9.75
CA ALA A 380 2.96 -4.45 10.91
C ALA A 380 3.77 -4.72 12.19
N SER A 381 4.82 -5.53 12.09
CA SER A 381 5.69 -5.90 13.22
C SER A 381 6.51 -4.74 13.79
N LYS A 382 6.68 -3.64 13.04
CA LYS A 382 7.39 -2.43 13.47
C LYS A 382 6.48 -1.46 14.24
N ASP A 383 5.23 -1.30 13.81
CA ASP A 383 4.37 -0.21 14.31
C ASP A 383 3.34 -0.65 15.36
N LYS A 384 2.80 -1.87 15.26
CA LYS A 384 1.86 -2.45 16.24
C LYS A 384 1.94 -3.97 16.19
N LYS A 385 2.72 -4.57 17.10
CA LYS A 385 2.85 -6.05 17.21
C LYS A 385 1.49 -6.75 17.24
N ASP A 386 0.46 -6.09 17.76
CA ASP A 386 -0.86 -6.67 18.01
C ASP A 386 -1.78 -6.70 16.77
N LYS A 387 -1.52 -5.92 15.71
CA LYS A 387 -2.46 -5.79 14.56
C LYS A 387 -2.44 -6.99 13.61
N TYR A 388 -1.26 -7.61 13.46
CA TYR A 388 -1.05 -8.81 12.65
C TYR A 388 -0.01 -9.69 13.36
N ILE A 389 -0.33 -10.13 14.59
CA ILE A 389 0.52 -11.09 15.31
C ILE A 389 0.60 -12.32 14.42
N SER A 390 1.80 -12.66 13.91
CA SER A 390 2.02 -13.99 13.34
C SER A 390 1.78 -14.97 14.48
N LEU A 391 0.68 -15.71 14.42
CA LEU A 391 0.19 -16.47 15.57
C LEU A 391 1.12 -17.65 15.88
N LYS A 392 1.87 -18.15 14.89
CA LYS A 392 2.65 -19.38 15.05
C LYS A 392 3.93 -19.45 14.19
N PRO A 393 4.99 -20.14 14.68
CA PRO A 393 6.16 -20.53 13.88
C PRO A 393 5.83 -21.33 12.61
N LYS A 394 6.78 -21.43 11.67
CA LYS A 394 6.67 -22.19 10.40
C LYS A 394 6.18 -23.64 10.57
N GLU A 395 6.49 -24.27 11.69
CA GLU A 395 6.07 -25.64 12.04
C GLU A 395 4.55 -25.83 12.05
N TYR A 396 3.80 -24.74 12.08
CA TYR A 396 2.34 -24.72 12.13
C TYR A 396 1.67 -24.34 10.80
N CYS A 397 2.44 -24.11 9.72
CA CYS A 397 1.92 -23.83 8.38
C CYS A 397 1.48 -25.12 7.64
N ILE A 398 0.86 -26.07 8.34
CA ILE A 398 0.37 -27.34 7.80
C ILE A 398 -1.11 -27.49 8.19
N GLY A 399 -1.96 -27.90 7.26
CA GLY A 399 -3.40 -28.09 7.48
C GLY A 399 -4.19 -26.78 7.48
N GLU A 400 -5.28 -26.71 8.25
CA GLU A 400 -6.27 -25.61 8.23
C GLU A 400 -5.73 -24.22 8.65
N ILE A 401 -4.50 -24.14 9.18
CA ILE A 401 -3.87 -22.91 9.67
C ILE A 401 -3.26 -22.08 8.51
N GLN A 402 -3.03 -22.71 7.35
CA GLN A 402 -2.34 -22.09 6.21
C GLN A 402 -3.02 -20.80 5.70
N HIS A 403 -4.36 -20.73 5.78
CA HIS A 403 -5.17 -19.59 5.33
C HIS A 403 -5.35 -18.49 6.39
N LEU A 404 -4.86 -18.71 7.61
CA LEU A 404 -5.07 -17.83 8.77
C LEU A 404 -3.85 -16.98 9.12
N ASP A 405 -2.65 -17.33 8.63
CA ASP A 405 -1.42 -16.59 8.91
C ASP A 405 -0.82 -15.99 7.63
N PRO A 406 -0.60 -14.66 7.55
CA PRO A 406 0.01 -14.01 6.39
C PRO A 406 1.35 -14.65 5.98
N PHE A 407 2.14 -15.15 6.94
CA PHE A 407 3.41 -15.79 6.67
C PHE A 407 3.26 -17.13 5.94
N CYS A 408 2.23 -17.91 6.28
CA CYS A 408 1.98 -19.20 5.66
C CYS A 408 1.43 -19.03 4.23
N SER A 409 0.76 -17.91 3.93
CA SER A 409 0.13 -17.65 2.62
C SER A 409 1.08 -17.30 1.45
N ILE A 410 2.39 -17.11 1.69
CA ILE A 410 3.32 -16.61 0.66
C ILE A 410 4.00 -17.75 -0.13
N GLY A 411 4.58 -18.73 0.58
CA GLY A 411 5.38 -19.83 0.01
C GLY A 411 6.59 -19.44 -0.85
N LYS A 412 7.24 -20.45 -1.48
CA LYS A 412 8.50 -20.30 -2.24
C LYS A 412 8.40 -19.22 -3.31
N TYR A 413 7.44 -19.36 -4.22
CA TYR A 413 7.30 -18.46 -5.37
C TYR A 413 6.83 -17.06 -4.97
N GLY A 414 5.98 -16.92 -3.93
CA GLY A 414 5.60 -15.61 -3.41
C GLY A 414 6.79 -14.81 -2.86
N TYR A 415 7.74 -15.46 -2.16
CA TYR A 415 8.95 -14.78 -1.72
C TYR A 415 9.86 -14.38 -2.89
N ILE A 416 9.95 -15.21 -3.93
CA ILE A 416 10.71 -14.87 -5.15
C ILE A 416 10.11 -13.65 -5.83
N LEU A 417 8.78 -13.60 -6.03
CA LEU A 417 8.09 -12.42 -6.57
C LEU A 417 8.39 -11.17 -5.73
N SER A 418 8.39 -11.31 -4.40
CA SER A 418 8.73 -10.22 -3.51
C SER A 418 10.18 -9.73 -3.66
N MET A 419 11.15 -10.65 -3.82
CA MET A 419 12.53 -10.33 -4.11
C MET A 419 12.66 -9.54 -5.43
N LEU A 420 11.98 -10.00 -6.49
CA LEU A 420 11.98 -9.35 -7.80
C LEU A 420 11.46 -7.91 -7.71
N GLU A 421 10.34 -7.66 -7.02
CA GLU A 421 9.86 -6.29 -6.85
C GLU A 421 10.83 -5.41 -6.04
N GLN A 422 11.53 -5.97 -5.03
CA GLN A 422 12.54 -5.19 -4.29
C GLN A 422 13.73 -4.82 -5.18
N MET A 423 14.10 -5.64 -6.17
CA MET A 423 15.19 -5.33 -7.10
C MET A 423 14.94 -4.03 -7.86
N GLY A 424 13.71 -3.81 -8.35
CA GLY A 424 13.32 -2.55 -9.00
C GLY A 424 13.53 -1.33 -8.10
N TYR A 425 13.11 -1.43 -6.83
CA TYR A 425 13.30 -0.35 -5.85
C TYR A 425 14.76 -0.08 -5.50
N ILE A 426 15.56 -1.14 -5.33
CA ILE A 426 17.00 -1.03 -5.07
C ILE A 426 17.66 -0.31 -6.23
N TYR A 427 17.34 -0.72 -7.46
CA TYR A 427 17.86 -0.09 -8.68
C TYR A 427 17.49 1.39 -8.73
N ARG A 428 16.19 1.72 -8.59
CA ARG A 428 15.71 3.11 -8.63
C ARG A 428 16.46 4.00 -7.67
N PHE A 429 16.39 3.67 -6.37
CA PHE A 429 16.94 4.56 -5.36
C PHE A 429 18.46 4.57 -5.33
N TYR A 430 19.11 3.53 -5.86
CA TYR A 430 20.55 3.59 -6.11
C TYR A 430 20.89 4.64 -7.17
N LEU A 431 20.26 4.57 -8.35
CA LEU A 431 20.51 5.57 -9.39
C LEU A 431 20.14 6.99 -8.94
N THR A 432 18.96 7.17 -8.34
CA THR A 432 18.47 8.51 -7.97
C THR A 432 19.31 9.18 -6.88
N TYR A 433 19.80 8.42 -5.88
CA TYR A 433 20.39 9.01 -4.67
C TYR A 433 21.83 8.61 -4.38
N CYS A 434 22.33 7.49 -4.92
CA CYS A 434 23.63 6.93 -4.54
C CYS A 434 24.75 7.20 -5.53
N GLU A 435 24.44 7.32 -6.83
CA GLU A 435 25.46 7.67 -7.83
C GLU A 435 25.91 9.11 -7.63
N LYS A 436 27.22 9.29 -7.45
CA LYS A 436 27.88 10.59 -7.39
C LYS A 436 28.41 10.89 -8.78
N ASP A 437 28.28 12.13 -9.22
CA ASP A 437 28.84 12.56 -10.48
C ASP A 437 30.36 12.44 -10.51
N SER A 438 30.86 11.95 -11.64
CA SER A 438 32.25 12.11 -12.06
C SER A 438 32.41 13.42 -12.84
N GLY A 439 32.54 14.54 -12.13
CA GLY A 439 33.32 15.67 -12.65
C GLY A 439 32.64 17.02 -12.77
N PHE A 440 31.63 17.24 -13.63
CA PHE A 440 31.25 18.63 -13.97
C PHE A 440 29.77 18.88 -14.37
N LYS A 441 28.87 17.92 -14.21
CA LYS A 441 27.43 18.13 -14.43
C LYS A 441 26.67 17.24 -13.46
N ILE A 442 25.70 17.80 -12.72
CA ILE A 442 24.90 17.03 -11.78
C ILE A 442 23.93 16.15 -12.57
N ILE A 443 24.14 14.83 -12.58
CA ILE A 443 23.18 13.85 -13.11
C ILE A 443 22.51 13.20 -11.91
N GLY A 444 21.40 13.79 -11.47
CA GLY A 444 20.53 13.23 -10.43
C GLY A 444 20.58 13.90 -9.06
N HIS A 445 19.80 13.35 -8.13
CA HIS A 445 19.55 13.94 -6.81
C HIS A 445 20.45 13.35 -5.72
N TYR A 446 21.75 13.20 -5.98
CA TYR A 446 22.68 12.56 -5.04
C TYR A 446 22.47 13.04 -3.60
N ASN A 447 22.22 12.09 -2.69
CA ASN A 447 21.98 12.38 -1.29
C ASN A 447 22.37 11.16 -0.45
N GLU A 448 23.50 11.25 0.25
CA GLU A 448 24.06 10.15 1.04
C GLU A 448 23.07 9.59 2.08
N GLY A 449 22.35 10.49 2.77
CA GLY A 449 21.37 10.11 3.79
C GLY A 449 20.17 9.38 3.21
N LYS A 450 19.58 9.90 2.13
CA LYS A 450 18.46 9.27 1.42
C LYS A 450 18.89 7.95 0.77
N CYS A 451 20.05 7.92 0.11
CA CYS A 451 20.66 6.73 -0.46
C CYS A 451 20.75 5.61 0.58
N LYS A 452 21.41 5.87 1.71
CA LYS A 452 21.56 4.88 2.78
C LYS A 452 20.21 4.42 3.31
N LYS A 453 19.31 5.36 3.65
CA LYS A 453 17.99 5.03 4.21
C LYS A 453 17.16 4.17 3.25
N LYS A 454 17.11 4.53 1.96
CA LYS A 454 16.33 3.81 0.96
C LYS A 454 16.98 2.47 0.61
N ARG A 455 18.28 2.44 0.34
CA ARG A 455 19.00 1.19 0.05
C ARG A 455 18.86 0.19 1.19
N ASP A 456 19.16 0.58 2.43
CA ASP A 456 19.07 -0.31 3.58
C ASP A 456 17.63 -0.86 3.73
N LYS A 457 16.60 -0.03 3.54
CA LYS A 457 15.18 -0.43 3.58
C LYS A 457 14.85 -1.53 2.58
N TYR A 458 15.24 -1.40 1.31
CA TYR A 458 14.85 -2.37 0.27
C TYR A 458 15.77 -3.60 0.23
N VAL A 459 17.06 -3.45 0.59
CA VAL A 459 17.96 -4.60 0.77
C VAL A 459 17.56 -5.45 1.97
N GLU A 460 17.12 -4.85 3.08
CA GLU A 460 16.56 -5.58 4.23
C GLU A 460 15.38 -6.44 3.82
N ARG A 461 14.43 -5.88 3.05
CA ARG A 461 13.25 -6.60 2.53
C ARG A 461 13.64 -7.73 1.58
N TYR A 462 14.56 -7.47 0.64
CA TYR A 462 15.07 -8.49 -0.28
C TYR A 462 15.72 -9.65 0.49
N THR A 463 16.61 -9.33 1.44
CA THR A 463 17.32 -10.34 2.24
C THR A 463 16.35 -11.12 3.12
N ASN A 464 15.32 -10.47 3.66
CA ASN A 464 14.30 -11.14 4.45
C ASN A 464 13.49 -12.15 3.62
N ALA A 465 13.08 -11.76 2.41
CA ALA A 465 12.42 -12.68 1.48
C ALA A 465 13.32 -13.86 1.11
N LEU A 466 14.60 -13.61 0.80
CA LEU A 466 15.58 -14.66 0.50
C LEU A 466 15.77 -15.63 1.67
N ASP A 467 15.90 -15.10 2.89
CA ASP A 467 16.02 -15.92 4.10
C ASP A 467 14.80 -16.83 4.29
N TYR A 468 13.59 -16.34 4.00
CA TYR A 468 12.38 -17.14 4.10
C TYR A 468 12.23 -18.12 2.95
N MET A 469 12.48 -17.72 1.71
CA MET A 469 12.52 -18.63 0.55
C MET A 469 13.46 -19.82 0.80
N ASN A 470 14.68 -19.56 1.31
CA ASN A 470 15.64 -20.62 1.65
C ASN A 470 15.11 -21.56 2.74
N LYS A 471 14.43 -21.01 3.75
CA LYS A 471 13.78 -21.83 4.79
C LYS A 471 12.69 -22.71 4.19
N TYR A 472 11.96 -22.27 3.16
CA TYR A 472 10.97 -23.09 2.44
C TYR A 472 11.64 -24.25 1.70
N ILE A 473 12.73 -23.99 0.95
CA ILE A 473 13.47 -25.01 0.18
C ILE A 473 14.06 -26.10 1.08
N THR A 474 14.66 -25.74 2.21
CA THR A 474 15.38 -26.71 3.06
C THR A 474 14.49 -27.44 4.08
N GLY A 475 13.16 -27.35 3.97
CA GLY A 475 12.24 -28.11 4.81
C GLY A 475 12.45 -27.92 6.32
N GLY A 476 12.60 -26.67 6.80
CA GLY A 476 12.54 -26.35 8.25
C GLY A 476 13.54 -27.05 9.17
N GLY A 477 14.49 -27.83 8.65
CA GLY A 477 15.51 -28.49 9.45
C GLY A 477 16.43 -27.45 10.08
N ASN A 478 16.40 -27.38 11.41
CA ASN A 478 17.25 -26.58 12.30
C ASN A 478 18.68 -26.33 11.77
N LYS A 479 18.88 -25.32 10.92
CA LYS A 479 20.17 -24.66 10.80
C LYS A 479 20.14 -23.50 11.78
N LYS A 480 20.87 -23.68 12.89
CA LYS A 480 21.07 -22.67 13.93
C LYS A 480 21.26 -21.29 13.29
N PRO A 481 20.57 -20.24 13.78
CA PRO A 481 20.69 -18.92 13.20
C PRO A 481 22.15 -18.50 13.21
N ILE A 482 22.71 -18.20 12.04
CA ILE A 482 23.99 -17.53 11.92
C ILE A 482 23.74 -16.08 12.35
N TYR A 483 23.77 -15.86 13.66
CA TYR A 483 23.83 -14.53 14.24
C TYR A 483 25.16 -13.92 13.79
N LYS A 484 25.16 -13.15 12.71
CA LYS A 484 26.27 -12.25 12.36
C LYS A 484 26.45 -11.31 13.54
N ARG A 485 27.43 -11.62 14.41
CA ARG A 485 27.92 -10.79 15.52
C ARG A 485 28.39 -9.45 14.95
N THR A 486 27.47 -8.51 14.78
CA THR A 486 27.80 -7.11 14.51
C THR A 486 27.70 -6.33 15.82
N ARG A 487 28.89 -5.98 16.33
CA ARG A 487 29.18 -4.82 17.20
C ARG A 487 28.43 -4.70 18.54
N ARG A 488 28.71 -5.63 19.47
CA ARG A 488 28.90 -5.27 20.90
C ARG A 488 30.38 -4.98 21.16
N ARG A 489 30.88 -3.84 20.65
CA ARG A 489 32.24 -3.35 20.94
C ARG A 489 32.26 -1.85 21.14
N LYS A 490 31.41 -1.34 22.03
CA LYS A 490 31.51 0.05 22.54
C LYS A 490 30.97 0.26 23.97
N MET A 491 30.88 -0.78 24.79
CA MET A 491 30.41 -0.65 26.19
C MET A 491 31.22 -1.46 27.21
N LYS A 492 32.56 -1.52 27.04
CA LYS A 492 33.51 -1.97 28.07
C LYS A 492 34.79 -1.15 27.98
N LEU A 493 34.73 0.13 28.37
CA LEU A 493 35.94 0.92 28.67
C LEU A 493 35.67 2.20 29.51
N ARG A 494 34.54 2.27 30.24
CA ARG A 494 34.23 3.44 31.08
C ARG A 494 33.79 3.15 32.52
N ARG A 495 34.06 1.94 33.05
CA ARG A 495 33.71 1.58 34.44
C ARG A 495 34.86 1.12 35.33
N THR A 496 36.11 1.43 34.98
CA THR A 496 37.27 1.06 35.81
C THR A 496 38.29 2.20 35.98
N ARG A 497 37.82 3.42 36.31
CA ARG A 497 38.74 4.50 36.73
C ARG A 497 38.31 5.36 37.93
N ASN A 498 37.22 5.04 38.64
CA ASN A 498 36.78 5.83 39.81
C ASN A 498 36.64 5.03 41.13
N LYS A 499 37.39 3.94 41.32
CA LYS A 499 37.38 3.19 42.60
C LYS A 499 38.74 3.12 43.33
N ARG A 500 39.63 4.08 43.10
CA ARG A 500 40.86 4.28 43.89
C ARG A 500 41.14 5.77 44.10
N ARG A 501 40.35 6.40 44.97
CA ARG A 501 40.73 7.63 45.72
C ARG A 501 39.60 7.96 46.70
N ARG A 502 39.60 7.28 47.85
CA ARG A 502 39.04 7.75 49.13
C ARG A 502 39.22 6.63 50.16
N THR A 503 40.45 6.56 50.68
CA THR A 503 40.80 6.11 52.03
C THR A 503 42.30 6.37 52.22
N ARG A 504 42.64 7.55 52.77
CA ARG A 504 43.72 7.76 53.75
C ARG A 504 43.85 9.24 54.10
N LYS A 505 43.73 9.48 55.41
CA LYS A 505 43.79 10.72 56.20
C LYS A 505 42.59 11.64 56.06
#